data_AF-A0A8J4UI04-F1
#
_entry.id   AF-A0A8J4UI04-F1
#
_cell.length_a   1.000
_cell.length_b   1.000
_cell.length_c   1.000
_cell.angle_alpha   90.00
_cell.angle_beta   90.00
_cell.angle_gamma   90.00
#
_symmetry.space_group_name_H-M   'P 1'
#
loop_
_entity.id
_entity.type
_entity.pdbx_description
1 polymer ?
#
loop_
_entity_poly.entity_id
_entity_poly.type
_entity_poly.pdbx_seq_one_letter_code
_entity_poly.pdbx_strand_id
1 'polypeptide(L)'
;ETSDNYYELVVSDPLDREHVPEYDITFTITDRGNPPLSDNETVTLELLDVNDNIPQFSQLFHTIQVMENNPPGASLGSLTAHDPDLHENQYLVYFIIEKEIANTSMSMLFSINPENGNLYALKTFDYEIEKEFLFHIEARDSGVPPLSSNVTVHIIIMDQNDNTPVIVSPWRAHGSVVEEKIQRSTDKGTLIAKVIAIDSDSVHNSRITYQFLQNTDATLFSLDQYNGEIRTTRMFSYRDSRHQRLVVIAKDNGEPSLSATVTIKLSTVETALKSYADMTEVPLEYDIFSDLNLYLVIGLGSVSFLLLITILVTIVLKCQKSKSSKSAPPCRNSVISERNSTIADSTLVSNDAY
;
A
#
# COMPACT_ATOMS: atom_id res chain seq x y z
N GLU A 1 87.46 -12.57 6.76
CA GLU A 1 86.60 -12.84 7.92
C GLU A 1 85.27 -12.18 7.64
N THR A 2 84.30 -12.93 7.12
CA THR A 2 82.98 -12.42 6.76
C THR A 2 82.14 -12.35 8.03
N SER A 3 81.74 -11.15 8.40
CA SER A 3 80.91 -10.84 9.57
C SER A 3 79.45 -11.23 9.32
N ASP A 4 79.16 -12.53 9.31
CA ASP A 4 77.78 -13.04 9.15
C ASP A 4 77.17 -13.40 10.52
N ASN A 5 77.05 -12.42 11.40
CA ASN A 5 76.34 -12.55 12.69
C ASN A 5 75.01 -11.76 12.68
N TYR A 6 74.39 -11.57 11.51
CA TYR A 6 73.11 -10.90 11.38
C TYR A 6 72.02 -11.93 11.11
N TYR A 7 70.91 -11.82 11.86
CA TYR A 7 69.71 -12.62 11.68
C TYR A 7 68.55 -11.68 11.41
N GLU A 8 67.61 -12.13 10.58
CA GLU A 8 66.39 -11.39 10.26
C GLU A 8 65.19 -12.18 10.75
N LEU A 9 64.26 -11.50 11.43
CA LEU A 9 62.97 -12.06 11.78
C LEU A 9 62.01 -11.80 10.63
N VAL A 10 61.48 -12.86 10.03
CA VAL A 10 60.52 -12.81 8.92
C VAL A 10 59.22 -13.49 9.30
N VAL A 11 58.12 -13.00 8.73
CA VAL A 11 56.79 -13.59 8.89
C VAL A 11 56.72 -14.88 8.07
N SER A 12 56.27 -15.97 8.68
CA SER A 12 56.17 -17.29 8.03
C SER A 12 54.76 -17.57 7.47
N ASP A 13 53.73 -17.15 8.21
CA ASP A 13 52.30 -17.31 7.85
C ASP A 13 51.58 -15.96 7.97
N PRO A 14 50.43 -15.77 7.28
CA PRO A 14 49.62 -14.56 7.42
C PRO A 14 49.28 -14.27 8.88
N LEU A 15 49.40 -12.99 9.25
CA LEU A 15 49.08 -12.50 10.58
C LEU A 15 47.63 -12.01 10.60
N ASP A 16 46.95 -12.26 11.71
CA ASP A 16 45.55 -11.90 11.93
C ASP A 16 45.47 -11.35 13.37
N ARG A 17 45.16 -10.05 13.49
CA ARG A 17 45.14 -9.34 14.77
C ARG A 17 43.92 -9.73 15.58
N GLU A 18 42.80 -9.98 14.93
CA GLU A 18 41.52 -10.39 15.50
C GLU A 18 41.65 -11.77 16.15
N HIS A 19 42.56 -12.62 15.65
CA HIS A 19 42.90 -13.91 16.25
C HIS A 19 43.99 -13.81 17.33
N VAL A 20 45.15 -13.21 17.01
CA VAL A 20 46.30 -13.08 17.93
C VAL A 20 46.91 -11.68 17.79
N PRO A 21 46.63 -10.75 18.73
CA PRO A 21 47.04 -9.35 18.60
C PRO A 21 48.50 -9.08 19.00
N GLU A 22 49.13 -9.97 19.75
CA GLU A 22 50.44 -9.74 20.38
C GLU A 22 51.25 -11.04 20.44
N TYR A 23 52.56 -10.93 20.19
CA TYR A 23 53.51 -12.04 20.20
C TYR A 23 54.72 -11.73 21.07
N ASP A 24 54.99 -12.58 22.06
CA ASP A 24 56.23 -12.53 22.85
C ASP A 24 57.31 -13.43 22.23
N ILE A 25 58.28 -12.81 21.56
CA ILE A 25 59.35 -13.51 20.85
C ILE A 25 60.61 -13.47 21.71
N THR A 26 61.04 -14.65 22.21
CA THR A 26 62.27 -14.78 23.00
C THR A 26 63.43 -15.22 22.13
N PHE A 27 64.41 -14.34 21.94
CA PHE A 27 65.69 -14.66 21.33
C PHE A 27 66.59 -15.32 22.36
N THR A 28 67.29 -16.39 21.98
CA THR A 28 68.31 -17.01 22.83
C THR A 28 69.60 -17.11 22.03
N ILE A 29 70.65 -16.48 22.54
CA ILE A 29 71.99 -16.51 21.94
C ILE A 29 72.85 -17.43 22.79
N THR A 30 73.56 -18.36 22.18
CA THR A 30 74.44 -19.31 22.89
C THR A 30 75.81 -19.33 22.23
N ASP A 31 76.86 -19.15 23.03
CA ASP A 31 78.24 -19.22 22.53
C ASP A 31 78.70 -20.67 22.30
N ARG A 32 79.89 -20.83 21.72
CA ARG A 32 80.50 -22.15 21.45
C ARG A 32 81.55 -22.53 22.51
N GLY A 33 81.45 -21.97 23.71
CA GLY A 33 82.35 -22.27 24.83
C GLY A 33 82.18 -23.69 25.36
N ASN A 34 83.11 -24.12 26.22
CA ASN A 34 83.00 -25.35 27.01
C ASN A 34 83.25 -25.04 28.49
N PRO A 35 82.21 -24.87 29.32
CA PRO A 35 80.79 -25.00 28.99
C PRO A 35 80.26 -23.82 28.15
N PRO A 36 79.18 -24.02 27.35
CA PRO A 36 78.54 -22.93 26.62
C PRO A 36 77.79 -21.99 27.56
N LEU A 37 77.78 -20.70 27.25
CA LEU A 37 76.98 -19.69 27.93
C LEU A 37 75.86 -19.20 27.01
N SER A 38 74.69 -18.96 27.60
CA SER A 38 73.50 -18.48 26.88
C SER A 38 72.97 -17.21 27.51
N ASP A 39 72.39 -16.34 26.69
CA ASP A 39 71.62 -15.17 27.11
C ASP A 39 70.30 -15.13 26.35
N ASN A 40 69.27 -14.54 26.94
CA ASN A 40 67.96 -14.42 26.31
C ASN A 40 67.36 -13.03 26.44
N GLU A 41 66.63 -12.62 25.40
CA GLU A 41 65.93 -11.34 25.35
C GLU A 41 64.55 -11.56 24.73
N THR A 42 63.51 -11.07 25.39
CA THR A 42 62.13 -11.17 24.90
C THR A 42 61.70 -9.83 24.33
N VAL A 43 61.21 -9.86 23.09
CA VAL A 43 60.61 -8.71 22.41
C VAL A 43 59.13 -8.99 22.22
N THR A 44 58.31 -8.07 22.70
CA THR A 44 56.87 -8.08 22.50
C THR A 44 56.54 -7.35 21.20
N LEU A 45 55.83 -8.03 20.30
CA LEU A 45 55.41 -7.52 19.00
C LEU A 45 53.89 -7.37 18.99
N GLU A 46 53.41 -6.13 18.96
CA GLU A 46 52.00 -5.78 18.83
C GLU A 46 51.63 -5.64 17.35
N LEU A 47 50.53 -6.30 16.93
CA LEU A 47 50.01 -6.16 15.58
C LEU A 47 49.15 -4.90 15.44
N LEU A 48 49.38 -4.17 14.35
CA LEU A 48 48.55 -3.04 13.96
C LEU A 48 47.28 -3.54 13.25
N ASP A 49 46.19 -2.82 13.47
CA ASP A 49 44.88 -3.07 12.89
C ASP A 49 44.82 -2.67 11.41
N VAL A 50 44.05 -3.43 10.63
CA VAL A 50 43.74 -3.18 9.21
C VAL A 50 42.23 -3.36 9.05
N ASN A 51 41.59 -2.52 8.23
CA ASN A 51 40.15 -2.62 7.95
C ASN A 51 39.85 -3.80 7.01
N ASP A 52 39.84 -5.03 7.52
CA ASP A 52 39.63 -6.25 6.76
C ASP A 52 38.39 -7.05 7.18
N ASN A 53 37.66 -6.58 8.20
CA ASN A 53 36.37 -7.14 8.58
C ASN A 53 35.21 -6.25 8.13
N ILE A 54 34.13 -6.89 7.67
CA ILE A 54 32.92 -6.18 7.25
C ILE A 54 31.98 -6.13 8.46
N PRO A 55 31.32 -4.98 8.74
CA PRO A 55 30.34 -4.88 9.82
C PRO A 55 29.28 -5.99 9.71
N GLN A 56 28.97 -6.68 10.81
CA GLN A 56 28.05 -7.82 10.78
C GLN A 56 26.81 -7.60 11.66
N PHE A 57 25.63 -7.61 11.04
CA PHE A 57 24.36 -7.69 11.77
C PHE A 57 24.13 -9.09 12.34
N SER A 58 23.53 -9.17 13.52
CA SER A 58 23.17 -10.46 14.15
C SER A 58 22.13 -11.25 13.34
N GLN A 59 21.28 -10.56 12.59
CA GLN A 59 20.28 -11.15 11.68
C GLN A 59 20.25 -10.35 10.38
N LEU A 60 20.04 -11.03 9.25
CA LEU A 60 19.94 -10.39 7.93
C LEU A 60 18.53 -9.88 7.62
N PHE A 61 17.54 -10.27 8.42
CA PHE A 61 16.14 -9.90 8.28
C PHE A 61 15.53 -9.65 9.66
N HIS A 62 14.99 -8.45 9.87
CA HIS A 62 14.31 -8.07 11.10
C HIS A 62 12.85 -7.71 10.82
N THR A 63 11.94 -8.34 11.55
CA THR A 63 10.52 -7.98 11.55
C THR A 63 10.21 -7.17 12.81
N ILE A 64 9.65 -5.99 12.64
CA ILE A 64 9.22 -5.11 13.73
C ILE A 64 7.73 -4.88 13.61
N GLN A 65 7.00 -5.15 14.68
CA GLN A 65 5.56 -4.89 14.76
C GLN A 65 5.33 -3.53 15.41
N VAL A 66 4.52 -2.70 14.77
CA VAL A 66 4.20 -1.34 15.22
C VAL A 66 2.69 -1.20 15.27
N MET A 67 2.13 -0.84 16.42
CA MET A 67 0.71 -0.50 16.48
C MET A 67 0.45 0.72 15.62
N GLU A 68 -0.64 0.74 14.86
CA GLU A 68 -1.06 1.97 14.20
C GLU A 68 -1.39 3.07 15.21
N ASN A 69 -1.68 4.27 14.72
CA ASN A 69 -1.89 5.45 15.57
C ASN A 69 -0.71 5.73 16.52
N ASN A 70 0.49 5.29 16.14
CA ASN A 70 1.70 5.49 16.93
C ASN A 70 2.05 6.98 17.02
N PRO A 71 2.62 7.43 18.16
CA PRO A 71 3.09 8.79 18.25
C PRO A 71 4.26 9.02 17.27
N PRO A 72 4.31 10.17 16.58
CA PRO A 72 5.51 10.58 15.84
C PRO A 72 6.72 10.65 16.78
N GLY A 73 7.86 10.15 16.32
CA GLY A 73 9.08 9.98 17.12
C GLY A 73 9.13 8.69 17.96
N ALA A 74 8.16 7.79 17.82
CA ALA A 74 8.18 6.50 18.53
C ALA A 74 9.44 5.70 18.17
N SER A 75 10.10 5.13 19.18
CA SER A 75 11.21 4.20 18.97
C SER A 75 10.67 2.83 18.56
N LEU A 76 11.18 2.30 17.44
CA LEU A 76 10.76 1.02 16.86
C LEU A 76 11.68 -0.12 17.27
N GLY A 77 12.91 0.18 17.67
CA GLY A 77 13.91 -0.80 18.07
C GLY A 77 15.33 -0.31 17.81
N SER A 78 16.30 -1.18 18.05
CA SER A 78 17.72 -0.93 17.77
C SER A 78 18.24 -1.99 16.82
N LEU A 79 18.91 -1.55 15.77
CA LEU A 79 19.48 -2.38 14.72
C LEU A 79 20.98 -2.13 14.71
N THR A 80 21.73 -2.99 15.39
CA THR A 80 23.17 -2.85 15.55
C THR A 80 23.92 -3.95 14.80
N ALA A 81 25.05 -3.56 14.22
CA ALA A 81 26.06 -4.45 13.68
C ALA A 81 27.28 -4.48 14.59
N HIS A 82 28.12 -5.50 14.44
CA HIS A 82 29.36 -5.68 15.17
C HIS A 82 30.52 -5.74 14.18
N ASP A 83 31.60 -5.04 14.50
CA ASP A 83 32.83 -5.03 13.73
C ASP A 83 34.00 -5.37 14.67
N PRO A 84 34.79 -6.43 14.37
CA PRO A 84 35.87 -6.89 15.26
C PRO A 84 37.17 -6.07 15.15
N ASP A 85 37.27 -5.14 14.20
CA ASP A 85 38.45 -4.28 14.00
C ASP A 85 38.64 -3.31 15.18
N LEU A 86 39.58 -2.35 15.10
CA LEU A 86 39.84 -1.39 16.17
C LEU A 86 39.71 0.07 15.73
N HIS A 87 39.50 0.94 16.71
CA HIS A 87 39.45 2.40 16.53
C HIS A 87 38.43 2.87 15.47
N GLU A 88 38.89 3.46 14.36
CA GLU A 88 38.05 3.98 13.28
C GLU A 88 37.48 2.85 12.41
N ASN A 89 38.19 1.73 12.29
CA ASN A 89 37.77 0.57 11.50
C ASN A 89 36.57 -0.16 12.14
N GLN A 90 36.39 -0.09 13.46
CA GLN A 90 35.18 -0.59 14.13
C GLN A 90 34.07 0.47 14.29
N TYR A 91 34.31 1.74 13.96
CA TYR A 91 33.34 2.80 14.24
C TYR A 91 32.23 2.80 13.18
N LEU A 92 31.05 2.33 13.58
CA LEU A 92 29.93 2.12 12.68
C LEU A 92 29.02 3.34 12.56
N VAL A 93 28.59 3.61 11.33
CA VAL A 93 27.57 4.60 11.01
C VAL A 93 26.41 3.92 10.26
N TYR A 94 25.19 4.19 10.71
CA TYR A 94 23.98 3.56 10.18
C TYR A 94 23.20 4.48 9.24
N PHE A 95 22.71 3.91 8.13
CA PHE A 95 21.97 4.66 7.10
C PHE A 95 20.74 3.88 6.63
N ILE A 96 19.63 4.58 6.34
CA ILE A 96 18.50 3.99 5.62
C ILE A 96 18.83 4.06 4.12
N ILE A 97 18.80 2.90 3.45
CA ILE A 97 18.99 2.84 2.00
C ILE A 97 17.67 3.21 1.33
N GLU A 98 17.66 4.35 0.64
CA GLU A 98 16.54 4.74 -0.20
C GLU A 98 16.51 3.86 -1.46
N LYS A 99 15.50 3.00 -1.56
CA LYS A 99 15.04 2.48 -2.84
C LYS A 99 13.76 3.24 -3.17
N GLU A 100 13.69 3.82 -4.36
CA GLU A 100 12.47 4.46 -4.87
C GLU A 100 11.37 3.40 -5.07
N ILE A 101 10.72 3.00 -3.98
CA ILE A 101 9.51 2.19 -4.01
C ILE A 101 8.37 3.20 -3.96
N ALA A 102 7.75 3.45 -5.11
CA ALA A 102 6.48 4.15 -5.26
C ALA A 102 6.37 5.51 -4.54
N ASN A 103 6.99 6.56 -5.09
CA ASN A 103 6.78 7.98 -4.73
C ASN A 103 6.93 8.37 -3.24
N THR A 104 7.33 7.45 -2.37
CA THR A 104 7.41 7.65 -0.92
C THR A 104 8.83 7.34 -0.48
N SER A 105 9.56 8.36 -0.05
CA SER A 105 10.91 8.13 0.49
C SER A 105 10.81 7.56 1.91
N MET A 106 11.52 6.46 2.16
CA MET A 106 11.59 5.83 3.49
C MET A 106 12.16 6.78 4.55
N SER A 107 13.03 7.72 4.15
CA SER A 107 13.58 8.74 5.05
C SER A 107 12.54 9.78 5.50
N MET A 108 11.37 9.85 4.85
CA MET A 108 10.24 10.67 5.32
C MET A 108 9.36 9.97 6.35
N LEU A 109 9.47 8.65 6.45
CA LEU A 109 8.66 7.81 7.34
C LEU A 109 9.46 7.32 8.55
N PHE A 110 10.74 7.06 8.36
CA PHE A 110 11.63 6.48 9.35
C PHE A 110 12.91 7.28 9.48
N SER A 111 13.48 7.31 10.68
CA SER A 111 14.84 7.78 10.92
C SER A 111 15.62 6.75 11.71
N ILE A 112 16.90 6.62 11.40
CA ILE A 112 17.85 5.85 12.19
C ILE A 112 18.86 6.79 12.81
N ASN A 113 19.17 6.58 14.09
CA ASN A 113 20.27 7.28 14.73
C ASN A 113 21.59 6.70 14.21
N PRO A 114 22.45 7.53 13.60
CA PRO A 114 23.66 7.06 12.93
C PRO A 114 24.72 6.50 13.89
N GLU A 115 24.67 6.80 15.19
CA GLU A 115 25.70 6.39 16.16
C GLU A 115 25.33 5.08 16.89
N ASN A 116 24.03 4.83 17.13
CA ASN A 116 23.58 3.71 17.96
C ASN A 116 22.58 2.77 17.28
N GLY A 117 22.23 3.02 16.01
CA GLY A 117 21.35 2.16 15.25
C GLY A 117 19.88 2.16 15.71
N ASN A 118 19.47 3.09 16.58
CA ASN A 118 18.07 3.18 17.02
C ASN A 118 17.18 3.68 15.88
N LEU A 119 16.14 2.92 15.57
CA LEU A 119 15.14 3.21 14.54
C LEU A 119 13.92 3.90 15.17
N TYR A 120 13.41 4.93 14.50
CA TYR A 120 12.25 5.71 14.93
C TYR A 120 11.24 5.89 13.79
N ALA A 121 9.96 5.95 14.14
CA ALA A 121 8.90 6.37 13.24
C ALA A 121 8.78 7.90 13.25
N LEU A 122 8.85 8.55 12.09
CA LEU A 122 8.69 10.00 11.96
C LEU A 122 7.23 10.44 11.84
N LYS A 123 6.32 9.49 11.53
CA LYS A 123 4.89 9.73 11.36
C LYS A 123 4.07 8.74 12.16
N THR A 124 2.79 9.05 12.29
CA THR A 124 1.76 8.07 12.65
C THR A 124 1.46 7.20 11.44
N PHE A 125 1.33 5.91 11.65
CA PHE A 125 0.89 4.95 10.66
C PHE A 125 -0.62 4.68 10.81
N ASP A 126 -1.23 4.29 9.70
CA ASP A 126 -2.65 4.00 9.53
C ASP A 126 -2.71 2.69 8.76
N TYR A 127 -3.28 1.66 9.39
CA TYR A 127 -3.31 0.30 8.88
C TYR A 127 -4.24 0.16 7.68
N GLU A 128 -5.30 0.97 7.58
CA GLU A 128 -6.22 1.00 6.44
C GLU A 128 -5.55 1.57 5.18
N ILE A 129 -4.51 2.40 5.34
CA ILE A 129 -3.75 2.98 4.22
C ILE A 129 -2.59 2.08 3.80
N GLU A 130 -1.68 1.76 4.71
CA GLU A 130 -0.45 1.00 4.40
C GLU A 130 -0.08 0.06 5.54
N LYS A 131 0.05 -1.22 5.22
CA LYS A 131 0.12 -2.30 6.23
C LYS A 131 1.55 -2.74 6.53
N GLU A 132 2.45 -2.52 5.58
CA GLU A 132 3.83 -2.96 5.71
C GLU A 132 4.81 -2.06 4.99
N PHE A 133 6.00 -1.97 5.56
CA PHE A 133 7.13 -1.28 4.93
C PHE A 133 8.32 -2.24 4.88
N LEU A 134 8.95 -2.34 3.72
CA LEU A 134 10.12 -3.18 3.51
C LEU A 134 11.26 -2.32 2.95
N PHE A 135 12.32 -2.15 3.73
CA PHE A 135 13.48 -1.36 3.33
C PHE A 135 14.78 -1.95 3.88
N HIS A 136 15.91 -1.36 3.51
CA HIS A 136 17.23 -1.84 3.91
C HIS A 136 17.93 -0.77 4.75
N ILE A 137 18.69 -1.23 5.74
CA ILE A 137 19.60 -0.40 6.53
C ILE A 137 21.02 -0.84 6.23
N GLU A 138 21.91 0.11 6.01
CA GLU A 138 23.34 -0.10 5.85
C GLU A 138 24.04 0.21 7.17
N ALA A 139 24.95 -0.65 7.60
CA ALA A 139 26.00 -0.31 8.56
C ALA A 139 27.32 -0.20 7.80
N ARG A 140 28.03 0.91 7.99
CA ARG A 140 29.31 1.19 7.34
C ARG A 140 30.34 1.57 8.40
N ASP A 141 31.52 0.98 8.33
CA ASP A 141 32.64 1.38 9.17
C ASP A 141 33.19 2.77 8.76
N SER A 142 34.17 3.26 9.52
CA SER A 142 34.90 4.49 9.19
C SER A 142 36.33 4.22 8.72
N GLY A 143 36.61 2.99 8.28
CA GLY A 143 37.90 2.60 7.73
C GLY A 143 38.15 3.15 6.33
N VAL A 144 39.38 2.98 5.83
CA VAL A 144 39.80 3.46 4.51
C VAL A 144 40.47 2.31 3.73
N PRO A 145 39.82 1.73 2.70
CA PRO A 145 38.47 2.02 2.22
C PRO A 145 37.38 1.54 3.21
N PRO A 146 36.20 2.17 3.20
CA PRO A 146 35.13 1.76 4.10
C PRO A 146 34.48 0.45 3.64
N LEU A 147 34.15 -0.43 4.58
CA LEU A 147 33.38 -1.64 4.35
C LEU A 147 31.97 -1.47 4.92
N SER A 148 31.00 -2.13 4.30
CA SER A 148 29.60 -2.05 4.72
C SER A 148 28.82 -3.33 4.51
N SER A 149 27.77 -3.48 5.29
CA SER A 149 26.78 -4.54 5.15
C SER A 149 25.36 -4.00 5.28
N ASN A 150 24.41 -4.77 4.77
CA ASN A 150 23.00 -4.39 4.74
C ASN A 150 22.15 -5.40 5.50
N VAL A 151 21.10 -4.89 6.13
CA VAL A 151 20.03 -5.68 6.75
C VAL A 151 18.68 -5.29 6.19
N THR A 152 17.80 -6.26 5.97
CA THR A 152 16.42 -6.00 5.54
C THR A 152 15.53 -5.82 6.76
N VAL A 153 14.77 -4.74 6.78
CA VAL A 153 13.80 -4.41 7.84
C VAL A 153 12.39 -4.48 7.26
N HIS A 154 11.55 -5.29 7.89
CA HIS A 154 10.12 -5.43 7.58
C HIS A 154 9.30 -4.89 8.75
N ILE A 155 8.72 -3.72 8.56
CA ILE A 155 7.79 -3.12 9.51
C ILE A 155 6.39 -3.64 9.17
N ILE A 156 5.72 -4.22 10.16
CA ILE A 156 4.34 -4.67 10.04
C ILE A 156 3.49 -3.77 10.95
N ILE A 157 2.52 -3.09 10.35
CA ILE A 157 1.55 -2.30 11.11
C ILE A 157 0.49 -3.23 11.67
N MET A 158 0.23 -3.09 12.96
CA MET A 158 -0.75 -3.85 13.72
C MET A 158 -2.00 -2.98 13.89
N ASP A 159 -3.11 -3.50 13.37
CA ASP A 159 -4.46 -2.93 13.44
C ASP A 159 -4.96 -2.75 14.89
N GLN A 160 -5.60 -1.62 15.14
CA GLN A 160 -6.34 -1.23 16.33
C GLN A 160 -7.80 -0.92 15.93
N ASN A 161 -8.75 -1.27 16.81
CA ASN A 161 -10.17 -1.04 16.54
C ASN A 161 -10.53 0.46 16.67
N ASP A 162 -10.18 1.27 15.67
CA ASP A 162 -10.37 2.71 15.63
C ASP A 162 -11.42 3.16 14.62
N ASN A 163 -11.84 2.29 13.70
CA ASN A 163 -12.99 2.52 12.83
C ASN A 163 -14.28 2.01 13.48
N THR A 164 -15.32 2.85 13.45
CA THR A 164 -16.65 2.45 13.94
C THR A 164 -17.46 1.82 12.80
N PRO A 165 -18.22 0.73 13.04
CA PRO A 165 -19.07 0.14 12.02
C PRO A 165 -20.05 1.14 11.40
N VAL A 166 -20.19 1.14 10.08
CA VAL A 166 -21.10 2.00 9.32
C VAL A 166 -22.25 1.20 8.74
N ILE A 167 -23.49 1.53 9.13
CA ILE A 167 -24.70 0.88 8.61
C ILE A 167 -25.01 1.41 7.20
N VAL A 168 -24.84 0.57 6.18
CA VAL A 168 -25.12 0.87 4.77
C VAL A 168 -26.52 0.44 4.32
N SER A 169 -27.16 -0.50 5.03
CA SER A 169 -28.54 -0.93 4.77
C SER A 169 -29.34 -1.07 6.07
N PRO A 170 -30.63 -0.67 6.10
CA PRO A 170 -31.35 0.01 5.02
C PRO A 170 -30.82 1.44 4.79
N TRP A 171 -30.73 1.86 3.52
CA TRP A 171 -30.22 3.17 3.12
C TRP A 171 -31.06 4.31 3.70
N ARG A 172 -30.40 5.40 4.08
CA ARG A 172 -31.05 6.60 4.64
C ARG A 172 -30.36 7.83 4.10
N ALA A 173 -31.13 8.85 3.76
CA ALA A 173 -30.56 10.15 3.39
C ALA A 173 -30.03 10.90 4.62
N HIS A 174 -30.78 10.91 5.74
CA HIS A 174 -30.41 11.64 6.97
C HIS A 174 -30.94 10.94 8.23
N GLY A 175 -30.15 10.96 9.32
CA GLY A 175 -30.50 10.40 10.62
C GLY A 175 -30.46 8.88 10.70
N SER A 176 -30.75 8.31 11.87
CA SER A 176 -30.69 6.85 12.12
C SER A 176 -32.05 6.15 12.02
N VAL A 177 -33.07 6.79 11.45
CA VAL A 177 -34.45 6.27 11.41
C VAL A 177 -34.82 5.86 9.98
N VAL A 178 -35.31 4.65 9.80
CA VAL A 178 -35.99 4.19 8.57
C VAL A 178 -37.41 3.82 8.88
N GLU A 179 -38.31 4.21 7.98
CA GLU A 179 -39.73 3.89 8.05
C GLU A 179 -40.07 2.87 6.98
N GLU A 180 -40.67 1.76 7.39
CA GLU A 180 -41.04 0.65 6.52
C GLU A 180 -42.50 0.31 6.71
N LYS A 181 -43.17 -0.08 5.63
CA LYS A 181 -44.57 -0.49 5.64
C LYS A 181 -44.66 -1.98 5.37
N ILE A 182 -45.33 -2.69 6.28
CA ILE A 182 -45.50 -4.14 6.20
C ILE A 182 -46.99 -4.48 6.16
N GLN A 183 -47.37 -5.49 5.40
CA GLN A 183 -48.77 -5.92 5.38
C GLN A 183 -49.10 -6.66 6.69
N ARG A 184 -50.28 -6.42 7.27
CA ARG A 184 -50.68 -7.19 8.46
C ARG A 184 -50.81 -8.70 8.14
N SER A 185 -51.14 -9.06 6.91
CA SER A 185 -51.21 -10.45 6.44
C SER A 185 -49.84 -11.11 6.22
N THR A 186 -48.75 -10.51 6.72
CA THR A 186 -47.40 -11.08 6.58
C THR A 186 -47.29 -12.41 7.34
N ASP A 187 -46.87 -13.45 6.62
CA ASP A 187 -46.67 -14.79 7.15
C ASP A 187 -45.48 -14.85 8.13
N LYS A 188 -45.46 -15.91 8.94
CA LYS A 188 -44.31 -16.26 9.79
C LYS A 188 -43.06 -16.52 8.91
N GLY A 189 -41.91 -16.02 9.35
CA GLY A 189 -40.60 -16.26 8.73
C GLY A 189 -40.27 -15.30 7.59
N THR A 190 -41.15 -14.34 7.29
CA THR A 190 -40.97 -13.35 6.23
C THR A 190 -39.85 -12.38 6.59
N LEU A 191 -38.96 -12.11 5.64
CA LEU A 191 -37.91 -11.10 5.76
C LEU A 191 -38.52 -9.70 5.71
N ILE A 192 -38.35 -8.94 6.79
CA ILE A 192 -38.85 -7.57 6.92
C ILE A 192 -37.79 -6.57 6.48
N ALA A 193 -36.57 -6.72 6.98
CA ALA A 193 -35.45 -5.85 6.67
C ALA A 193 -34.15 -6.62 6.85
N LYS A 194 -33.09 -6.14 6.20
CA LYS A 194 -31.73 -6.63 6.40
C LYS A 194 -30.83 -5.46 6.77
N VAL A 195 -30.29 -5.51 7.98
CA VAL A 195 -29.29 -4.55 8.46
C VAL A 195 -27.93 -5.01 7.96
N ILE A 196 -27.26 -4.14 7.23
CA ILE A 196 -25.89 -4.40 6.76
C ILE A 196 -25.04 -3.25 7.27
N ALA A 197 -24.03 -3.60 8.05
CA ALA A 197 -22.96 -2.71 8.42
C ALA A 197 -21.64 -3.19 7.80
N ILE A 198 -20.75 -2.23 7.55
CA ILE A 198 -19.38 -2.45 7.10
C ILE A 198 -18.45 -1.79 8.10
N ASP A 199 -17.25 -2.32 8.23
CA ASP A 199 -16.21 -1.80 9.09
C ASP A 199 -14.88 -1.87 8.33
N SER A 200 -14.07 -0.83 8.45
CA SER A 200 -12.84 -0.66 7.67
C SER A 200 -11.67 -1.45 8.26
N ASP A 201 -11.73 -1.79 9.56
CA ASP A 201 -10.67 -2.50 10.25
C ASP A 201 -10.50 -3.93 9.68
N SER A 202 -9.51 -4.69 10.15
CA SER A 202 -9.30 -6.07 9.70
C SER A 202 -9.86 -7.15 10.63
N VAL A 203 -10.29 -8.23 9.98
CA VAL A 203 -10.59 -9.56 10.53
C VAL A 203 -11.45 -9.55 11.81
N HIS A 204 -10.81 -9.34 12.96
CA HIS A 204 -11.44 -9.35 14.27
C HIS A 204 -12.13 -8.02 14.59
N ASN A 205 -11.46 -6.91 14.28
CA ASN A 205 -11.94 -5.56 14.51
C ASN A 205 -13.09 -5.21 13.57
N SER A 206 -13.13 -5.74 12.33
CA SER A 206 -14.30 -5.54 11.45
C SER A 206 -15.42 -6.57 11.56
N ARG A 207 -15.31 -7.55 12.48
CA ARG A 207 -16.33 -8.60 12.58
C ARG A 207 -17.58 -8.10 13.30
N ILE A 208 -18.63 -7.84 12.55
CA ILE A 208 -19.88 -7.29 13.07
C ILE A 208 -20.83 -8.38 13.60
N THR A 209 -21.45 -8.09 14.74
CA THR A 209 -22.59 -8.82 15.29
C THR A 209 -23.78 -7.89 15.48
N TYR A 210 -24.99 -8.41 15.25
CA TYR A 210 -26.23 -7.65 15.31
C TYR A 210 -27.08 -8.04 16.52
N GLN A 211 -27.61 -7.05 17.23
CA GLN A 211 -28.48 -7.30 18.39
C GLN A 211 -29.63 -6.28 18.43
N PHE A 212 -30.75 -6.66 19.06
CA PHE A 212 -31.80 -5.69 19.38
C PHE A 212 -31.42 -4.94 20.65
N LEU A 213 -31.16 -3.63 20.53
CA LEU A 213 -31.06 -2.73 21.67
C LEU A 213 -32.46 -2.40 22.22
N GLN A 214 -33.45 -2.30 21.33
CA GLN A 214 -34.85 -2.12 21.70
C GLN A 214 -35.76 -2.84 20.72
N ASN A 215 -36.75 -3.55 21.24
CA ASN A 215 -37.80 -4.17 20.45
C ASN A 215 -39.14 -3.94 21.15
N THR A 216 -40.10 -3.37 20.42
CA THR A 216 -41.45 -3.09 20.95
C THR A 216 -42.17 -4.37 21.37
N ASP A 217 -41.99 -5.46 20.61
CA ASP A 217 -42.52 -6.78 20.96
C ASP A 217 -41.52 -7.87 20.58
N ALA A 218 -40.87 -8.42 21.60
CA ALA A 218 -39.88 -9.50 21.45
C ALA A 218 -40.46 -10.79 20.85
N THR A 219 -41.78 -10.97 20.84
CA THR A 219 -42.44 -12.15 20.27
C THR A 219 -42.71 -12.04 18.77
N LEU A 220 -42.63 -10.84 18.20
CA LEU A 220 -42.98 -10.59 16.79
C LEU A 220 -41.81 -10.73 15.83
N PHE A 221 -40.59 -10.40 16.28
CA PHE A 221 -39.43 -10.30 15.39
C PHE A 221 -38.24 -11.08 15.92
N SER A 222 -37.54 -11.76 15.02
CA SER A 222 -36.24 -12.36 15.24
C SER A 222 -35.18 -11.61 14.44
N LEU A 223 -34.01 -11.39 15.01
CA LEU A 223 -32.83 -10.85 14.34
C LEU A 223 -31.75 -11.92 14.32
N ASP A 224 -31.23 -12.23 13.14
CA ASP A 224 -30.05 -13.06 13.00
C ASP A 224 -28.80 -12.25 13.34
N GLN A 225 -28.05 -12.73 14.32
CA GLN A 225 -26.89 -12.02 14.87
C GLN A 225 -25.70 -11.90 13.90
N TYR A 226 -25.64 -12.70 12.83
CA TYR A 226 -24.49 -12.75 11.93
C TYR A 226 -24.78 -12.14 10.56
N ASN A 227 -26.01 -12.25 10.05
CA ASN A 227 -26.37 -11.73 8.72
C ASN A 227 -27.29 -10.49 8.76
N GLY A 228 -27.75 -10.09 9.94
CA GLY A 228 -28.56 -8.89 10.15
C GLY A 228 -29.99 -8.97 9.59
N GLU A 229 -30.49 -10.17 9.27
CA GLU A 229 -31.85 -10.38 8.80
C GLU A 229 -32.85 -10.26 9.95
N ILE A 230 -33.84 -9.38 9.76
CA ILE A 230 -35.00 -9.24 10.64
C ILE A 230 -36.17 -9.97 10.00
N ARG A 231 -36.69 -10.98 10.70
CA ARG A 231 -37.80 -11.82 10.24
C ARG A 231 -38.95 -11.84 11.22
N THR A 232 -40.16 -12.13 10.74
CA THR A 232 -41.33 -12.34 11.60
C THR A 232 -41.27 -13.70 12.30
N THR A 233 -41.47 -13.72 13.61
CA THR A 233 -41.52 -14.98 14.40
C THR A 233 -42.92 -15.60 14.39
N ARG A 234 -43.95 -14.77 14.19
CA ARG A 234 -45.37 -15.13 14.09
C ARG A 234 -46.12 -14.14 13.20
N MET A 235 -47.36 -14.48 12.82
CA MET A 235 -48.27 -13.55 12.15
C MET A 235 -48.73 -12.42 13.09
N PHE A 236 -49.09 -11.28 12.51
CA PHE A 236 -49.65 -10.14 13.25
C PHE A 236 -51.09 -10.40 13.68
N SER A 237 -51.38 -10.15 14.95
CA SER A 237 -52.71 -10.19 15.57
C SER A 237 -53.35 -8.81 15.55
N TYR A 238 -54.69 -8.76 15.64
CA TYR A 238 -55.45 -7.51 15.79
C TYR A 238 -55.14 -6.74 17.09
N ARG A 239 -54.57 -7.42 18.09
CA ARG A 239 -54.16 -6.81 19.36
C ARG A 239 -52.75 -6.21 19.31
N ASP A 240 -51.96 -6.56 18.30
CA ASP A 240 -50.60 -6.04 18.16
C ASP A 240 -50.65 -4.56 17.74
N SER A 241 -49.71 -3.77 18.27
CA SER A 241 -49.59 -2.36 17.87
C SER A 241 -49.37 -2.23 16.36
N ARG A 242 -50.07 -1.27 15.74
CA ARG A 242 -49.87 -0.91 14.32
C ARG A 242 -48.50 -0.32 14.04
N HIS A 243 -47.86 0.23 15.06
CA HIS A 243 -46.52 0.81 14.99
C HIS A 243 -45.58 -0.01 15.85
N GLN A 244 -44.54 -0.54 15.24
CA GLN A 244 -43.47 -1.27 15.91
C GLN A 244 -42.18 -0.47 15.75
N ARG A 245 -41.38 -0.41 16.82
CA ARG A 245 -40.07 0.24 16.82
C ARG A 245 -39.01 -0.79 17.19
N LEU A 246 -38.08 -0.98 16.27
CA LEU A 246 -36.90 -1.83 16.42
C LEU A 246 -35.67 -0.93 16.42
N VAL A 247 -34.83 -1.04 17.44
CA VAL A 247 -33.49 -0.42 17.47
C VAL A 247 -32.48 -1.55 17.40
N VAL A 248 -31.78 -1.64 16.28
CA VAL A 248 -30.73 -2.63 16.05
C VAL A 248 -29.39 -1.96 16.25
N ILE A 249 -28.51 -2.63 16.99
CA ILE A 249 -27.11 -2.26 17.14
C ILE A 249 -26.27 -3.22 16.31
N ALA A 250 -25.38 -2.67 15.49
CA ALA A 250 -24.31 -3.38 14.81
C ALA A 250 -23.03 -3.06 15.59
N LYS A 251 -22.40 -4.09 16.15
CA LYS A 251 -21.27 -3.97 17.05
C LYS A 251 -20.12 -4.80 16.49
N ASP A 252 -18.94 -4.22 16.41
CA ASP A 252 -17.73 -4.99 16.10
C ASP A 252 -17.33 -5.93 17.27
N ASN A 253 -16.26 -6.69 17.05
CA ASN A 253 -15.67 -7.55 18.08
C ASN A 253 -14.28 -7.07 18.52
N GLY A 254 -13.92 -5.80 18.23
CA GLY A 254 -12.66 -5.23 18.68
C GLY A 254 -12.67 -4.90 20.17
N GLU A 255 -11.50 -4.53 20.70
CA GLU A 255 -11.32 -4.05 22.07
C GLU A 255 -10.63 -2.67 22.06
N PRO A 256 -11.30 -1.57 22.46
CA PRO A 256 -12.71 -1.50 22.87
C PRO A 256 -13.65 -1.70 21.68
N SER A 257 -14.79 -2.33 21.93
CA SER A 257 -15.76 -2.57 20.87
C SER A 257 -16.54 -1.30 20.50
N LEU A 258 -16.61 -0.98 19.21
CA LEU A 258 -17.35 0.15 18.66
C LEU A 258 -18.67 -0.34 18.02
N SER A 259 -19.59 0.60 17.77
CA SER A 259 -20.92 0.25 17.29
C SER A 259 -21.66 1.38 16.61
N ALA A 260 -22.59 1.00 15.73
CA ALA A 260 -23.60 1.89 15.17
C ALA A 260 -25.00 1.37 15.43
N THR A 261 -25.97 2.30 15.47
CA THR A 261 -27.37 1.95 15.71
C THR A 261 -28.28 2.44 14.59
N VAL A 262 -29.31 1.65 14.33
CA VAL A 262 -30.42 1.98 13.45
C VAL A 262 -31.74 1.80 14.19
N THR A 263 -32.63 2.77 14.04
CA THR A 263 -34.05 2.64 14.37
C THR A 263 -34.86 2.32 13.11
N ILE A 264 -35.58 1.21 13.12
CA ILE A 264 -36.56 0.84 12.10
C ILE A 264 -37.96 1.00 12.71
N LYS A 265 -38.74 1.92 12.15
CA LYS A 265 -40.16 2.11 12.47
C LYS A 265 -41.00 1.35 11.46
N LEU A 266 -41.66 0.29 11.89
CA LEU A 266 -42.56 -0.49 11.06
C LEU A 266 -43.99 -0.01 11.28
N SER A 267 -44.72 0.19 10.20
CA SER A 267 -46.17 0.44 10.23
C SER A 267 -46.92 -0.65 9.48
N THR A 268 -47.88 -1.29 10.16
CA THR A 268 -48.70 -2.33 9.53
C THR A 268 -49.80 -1.68 8.68
N VAL A 269 -49.84 -1.99 7.38
CA VAL A 269 -50.94 -1.61 6.49
C VAL A 269 -51.94 -2.76 6.36
N GLU A 270 -53.22 -2.42 6.30
CA GLU A 270 -54.27 -3.38 5.98
C GLU A 270 -54.34 -3.55 4.47
N THR A 271 -54.31 -4.80 4.00
CA THR A 271 -54.62 -5.11 2.62
C THR A 271 -56.09 -4.76 2.43
N ALA A 272 -56.38 -3.66 1.73
CA ALA A 272 -57.72 -3.43 1.24
C ALA A 272 -58.05 -4.63 0.34
N LEU A 273 -58.92 -5.53 0.81
CA LEU A 273 -59.67 -6.37 -0.10
C LEU A 273 -60.32 -5.38 -1.07
N LYS A 274 -59.85 -5.34 -2.32
CA LYS A 274 -60.69 -4.92 -3.44
C LYS A 274 -61.81 -5.95 -3.51
N SER A 275 -62.77 -5.83 -2.59
CA SER A 275 -64.01 -6.56 -2.62
C SER A 275 -64.69 -6.17 -3.92
N TYR A 276 -64.88 -7.16 -4.78
CA TYR A 276 -65.80 -7.20 -5.91
C TYR A 276 -66.96 -6.22 -5.77
N ALA A 277 -66.78 -4.99 -6.25
CA ALA A 277 -67.80 -3.99 -6.41
C ALA A 277 -67.32 -3.03 -7.50
N ASP A 278 -66.99 -3.60 -8.66
CA ASP A 278 -66.81 -2.83 -9.88
C ASP A 278 -67.26 -3.69 -11.07
N MET A 279 -68.56 -3.96 -11.13
CA MET A 279 -69.21 -4.25 -12.41
C MET A 279 -69.63 -2.91 -13.02
N THR A 280 -68.65 -2.17 -13.52
CA THR A 280 -68.82 -1.20 -14.61
C THR A 280 -67.45 -1.03 -15.25
N GLU A 281 -67.11 -1.94 -16.16
CA GLU A 281 -65.95 -1.77 -17.03
C GLU A 281 -66.13 -0.50 -17.87
N VAL A 282 -65.32 0.52 -17.56
CA VAL A 282 -64.83 1.47 -18.56
C VAL A 282 -63.31 1.37 -18.50
N PRO A 283 -62.62 0.95 -19.58
CA PRO A 283 -61.17 0.81 -19.54
C PRO A 283 -60.55 2.21 -19.57
N LEU A 284 -60.02 2.66 -18.43
CA LEU A 284 -59.06 3.76 -18.40
C LEU A 284 -57.67 3.15 -18.61
N GLU A 285 -57.33 2.99 -19.89
CA GLU A 285 -55.98 2.73 -20.35
C GLU A 285 -55.20 4.04 -20.16
N TYR A 286 -54.44 4.14 -19.06
CA TYR A 286 -53.46 5.21 -18.86
C TYR A 286 -52.07 4.59 -18.94
N ASP A 287 -51.54 4.55 -20.16
CA ASP A 287 -50.24 4.02 -20.49
C ASP A 287 -49.14 5.03 -20.12
N ILE A 288 -48.75 5.03 -18.84
CA ILE A 288 -47.65 5.90 -18.35
C ILE A 288 -46.29 5.44 -18.91
N PHE A 289 -46.21 4.21 -19.44
CA PHE A 289 -44.99 3.65 -20.03
C PHE A 289 -44.87 3.91 -21.53
N SER A 290 -45.97 4.16 -22.26
CA SER A 290 -45.88 4.55 -23.68
C SER A 290 -45.14 5.87 -23.85
N ASP A 291 -45.43 6.85 -23.01
CA ASP A 291 -44.88 8.19 -23.18
C ASP A 291 -43.38 8.21 -22.91
N LEU A 292 -42.90 7.56 -21.83
CA LEU A 292 -41.46 7.50 -21.54
C LEU A 292 -40.69 6.72 -22.61
N ASN A 293 -41.23 5.59 -23.06
CA ASN A 293 -40.62 4.81 -24.13
C ASN A 293 -40.66 5.57 -25.48
N LEU A 294 -41.74 6.32 -25.75
CA LEU A 294 -41.86 7.17 -26.92
C LEU A 294 -40.85 8.32 -26.87
N TYR A 295 -40.69 9.00 -25.74
CA TYR A 295 -39.67 10.05 -25.57
C TYR A 295 -38.26 9.48 -25.70
N LEU A 296 -38.01 8.27 -25.22
CA LEU A 296 -36.72 7.59 -25.37
C LEU A 296 -36.44 7.22 -26.83
N VAL A 297 -37.44 6.72 -27.56
CA VAL A 297 -37.35 6.43 -29.00
C VAL A 297 -37.16 7.70 -29.82
N ILE A 298 -37.89 8.78 -29.52
CA ILE A 298 -37.72 10.09 -30.15
C ILE A 298 -36.31 10.63 -29.86
N GLY A 299 -35.83 10.49 -28.61
CA GLY A 299 -34.48 10.87 -28.19
C GLY A 299 -33.41 10.14 -29.00
N LEU A 300 -33.45 8.80 -29.03
CA LEU A 300 -32.52 7.98 -29.81
C LEU A 300 -32.57 8.29 -31.31
N GLY A 301 -33.78 8.43 -31.86
CA GLY A 301 -33.98 8.77 -33.27
C GLY A 301 -33.39 10.13 -33.64
N SER A 302 -33.58 11.15 -32.79
CA SER A 302 -33.06 12.49 -33.02
C SER A 302 -31.54 12.55 -33.01
N VAL A 303 -30.90 11.85 -32.06
CA VAL A 303 -29.43 11.77 -31.97
C VAL A 303 -28.85 11.04 -33.18
N SER A 304 -29.46 9.93 -33.59
CA SER A 304 -29.02 9.17 -34.76
C SER A 304 -29.21 9.95 -36.07
N PHE A 305 -30.28 10.73 -36.18
CA PHE A 305 -30.52 11.60 -37.34
C PHE A 305 -29.53 12.76 -37.42
N LEU A 306 -29.21 13.41 -36.29
CA LEU A 306 -28.18 14.45 -36.23
C LEU A 306 -26.81 13.89 -36.61
N LEU A 307 -26.48 12.69 -36.16
CA LEU A 307 -25.23 12.01 -36.51
C LEU A 307 -25.16 11.66 -38.02
N LEU A 308 -26.27 11.27 -38.63
CA LEU A 308 -26.34 11.06 -40.08
C LEU A 308 -26.17 12.36 -40.86
N ILE A 309 -26.77 13.47 -40.40
CA ILE A 309 -26.58 14.78 -41.02
C ILE A 309 -25.12 15.22 -40.92
N THR A 310 -24.47 15.07 -39.77
CA THR A 310 -23.06 15.44 -39.63
C THR A 310 -22.14 14.59 -40.52
N ILE A 311 -22.43 13.29 -40.67
CA ILE A 311 -21.75 12.42 -41.62
C ILE A 311 -21.99 12.87 -43.06
N LEU A 312 -23.22 13.19 -43.44
CA LEU A 312 -23.54 13.69 -44.79
C LEU A 312 -22.85 15.03 -45.07
N VAL A 313 -22.87 15.96 -44.12
CA VAL A 313 -22.19 17.26 -44.26
C VAL A 313 -20.69 17.07 -44.37
N THR A 314 -20.08 16.19 -43.57
CA THR A 314 -18.65 15.89 -43.69
C THR A 314 -18.32 15.21 -45.02
N ILE A 315 -19.15 14.30 -45.53
CA ILE A 315 -18.99 13.71 -46.87
C ILE A 315 -19.10 14.80 -47.94
N VAL A 316 -20.12 15.67 -47.88
CA VAL A 316 -20.30 16.76 -48.84
C VAL A 316 -19.12 17.73 -48.82
N LEU A 317 -18.63 18.13 -47.64
CA LEU A 317 -17.44 18.96 -47.50
C LEU A 317 -16.18 18.27 -48.07
N LYS A 318 -16.07 16.96 -47.88
CA LYS A 318 -14.95 16.16 -48.40
C LYS A 318 -15.05 15.93 -49.93
N CYS A 319 -16.25 15.81 -50.47
CA CYS A 319 -16.52 15.71 -51.91
C CYS A 319 -16.42 17.06 -52.63
N GLN A 320 -16.72 18.18 -51.97
CA GLN A 320 -16.51 19.53 -52.49
C GLN A 320 -15.03 19.90 -52.57
N LYS A 321 -14.18 19.29 -51.73
CA LYS A 321 -12.70 19.42 -51.82
C LYS A 321 -12.04 18.53 -52.88
N SER A 322 -12.81 17.88 -53.77
CA SER A 322 -12.28 17.05 -54.85
C SER A 322 -12.86 17.44 -56.22
N LYS A 323 -12.35 18.54 -56.78
CA LYS A 323 -12.19 18.74 -58.24
C LYS A 323 -10.87 19.45 -58.53
N SER A 324 -9.78 18.69 -58.63
CA SER A 324 -8.73 19.01 -59.61
C SER A 324 -9.15 18.40 -60.96
N SER A 325 -9.17 19.20 -62.02
CA SER A 325 -9.48 18.71 -63.37
C SER A 325 -8.41 17.72 -63.85
N LYS A 326 -8.87 16.54 -64.29
CA LYS A 326 -8.28 15.68 -65.32
C LYS A 326 -8.46 16.39 -66.69
N SER A 327 -7.68 16.22 -67.77
CA SER A 327 -6.50 15.41 -68.11
C SER A 327 -6.18 15.61 -69.61
N ALA A 328 -4.94 15.25 -70.02
CA ALA A 328 -4.56 14.58 -71.30
C ALA A 328 -4.03 15.46 -72.49
N PRO A 329 -3.35 14.87 -73.52
CA PRO A 329 -1.86 14.83 -73.68
C PRO A 329 -1.43 15.13 -75.16
N PRO A 330 -0.41 14.46 -75.76
CA PRO A 330 1.05 14.68 -75.74
C PRO A 330 1.64 15.18 -77.09
N CYS A 331 2.94 15.54 -77.16
CA CYS A 331 3.86 15.13 -78.25
C CYS A 331 5.31 15.64 -78.11
N ARG A 332 6.25 14.68 -78.28
CA ARG A 332 7.53 14.70 -79.03
C ARG A 332 8.77 15.55 -78.63
N ASN A 333 9.81 14.77 -78.31
CA ASN A 333 11.18 14.73 -78.89
C ASN A 333 12.14 15.94 -78.80
N SER A 334 13.17 15.74 -77.96
CA SER A 334 14.63 15.86 -78.21
C SER A 334 15.20 17.08 -78.96
N VAL A 335 16.21 17.73 -78.35
CA VAL A 335 17.65 17.76 -78.77
C VAL A 335 18.42 18.92 -78.07
N ILE A 336 19.51 18.54 -77.36
CA ILE A 336 20.83 19.20 -77.15
C ILE A 336 20.91 20.59 -76.47
N SER A 337 21.62 20.73 -75.34
CA SER A 337 23.05 21.15 -75.28
C SER A 337 23.52 21.45 -73.84
N GLU A 338 24.74 20.96 -73.52
CA GLU A 338 25.87 21.59 -72.79
C GLU A 338 25.63 22.53 -71.58
N ARG A 339 26.50 22.65 -70.56
CA ARG A 339 27.72 22.00 -70.04
C ARG A 339 28.08 22.83 -68.76
N ASN A 340 29.00 22.29 -67.96
CA ASN A 340 29.80 22.93 -66.89
C ASN A 340 29.19 22.94 -65.47
N SER A 341 29.72 22.14 -64.53
CA SER A 341 31.01 22.30 -63.79
C SER A 341 30.90 23.39 -62.71
N THR A 342 31.34 23.29 -61.45
CA THR A 342 32.14 22.32 -60.67
C THR A 342 32.22 22.87 -59.23
N ILE A 343 32.20 21.99 -58.23
CA ILE A 343 33.18 21.86 -57.11
C ILE A 343 33.26 22.94 -56.00
N ALA A 344 33.05 22.42 -54.77
CA ALA A 344 33.73 22.66 -53.48
C ALA A 344 33.78 24.09 -52.90
N ASP A 345 34.07 24.35 -51.62
CA ASP A 345 34.58 23.56 -50.50
C ASP A 345 34.34 24.36 -49.20
N SER A 346 34.33 23.66 -48.07
CA SER A 346 34.93 24.06 -46.78
C SER A 346 34.46 25.25 -45.90
N THR A 347 34.51 24.99 -44.58
CA THR A 347 34.85 25.89 -43.43
C THR A 347 33.81 26.90 -42.91
N LEU A 348 33.65 27.25 -41.63
CA LEU A 348 34.30 26.99 -40.32
C LEU A 348 33.40 27.64 -39.21
N VAL A 349 33.51 27.14 -37.96
CA VAL A 349 33.55 27.91 -36.67
C VAL A 349 32.23 28.54 -36.15
N SER A 350 31.65 28.04 -35.05
CA SER A 350 31.96 28.28 -33.61
C SER A 350 31.19 29.47 -33.03
N ASN A 351 30.43 29.26 -31.96
CA ASN A 351 30.80 29.76 -30.64
C ASN A 351 29.75 29.44 -29.57
N ASP A 352 30.32 29.24 -28.39
CA ASP A 352 29.74 28.99 -27.07
C ASP A 352 28.78 30.05 -26.53
N ALA A 353 28.22 29.65 -25.38
CA ALA A 353 27.86 30.46 -24.21
C ALA A 353 26.39 30.88 -24.13
N TYR A 354 25.66 30.72 -23.02
CA TYR A 354 25.98 30.44 -21.61
C TYR A 354 24.90 29.57 -20.98
#